data_AF-A0A9D8IHC4-F1
#
_entry.id   AF-A0A9D8IHC4-F1
#
_cell.length_a   1.000
_cell.length_b   1.000
_cell.length_c   1.000
_cell.angle_alpha   90.00
_cell.angle_beta   90.00
_cell.angle_gamma   90.00
#
_symmetry.space_group_name_H-M   'P 1'
#
loop_
_entity.id
_entity.type
_entity.pdbx_description
1 polymer ?
#
loop_
_entity_poly.entity_id
_entity_poly.type
_entity_poly.pdbx_seq_one_letter_code
_entity_poly.pdbx_strand_id
1 'polypeptide(L)'
;MGKLETEEVIDEIENIRMSLGSHLEELRRRVVYSVIAIVFCFVVCWFFKVQILDMAKNPHKFAMIKAGLSTELQVLSYQEGFYAYMKLCFITSVFFAYPIIIYQIWQFVSVGLYK
;
A
#
# COMPACT_ATOMS: atom_id res chain seq x y z
N MET A 1 -16.20 40.07 33.24
CA MET A 1 -15.00 39.71 32.49
C MET A 1 -14.93 38.22 32.22
N GLY A 2 -14.86 37.35 33.24
CA GLY A 2 -14.60 35.91 33.05
C GLY A 2 -15.67 35.03 32.38
N LYS A 3 -16.87 35.54 32.08
CA LYS A 3 -17.93 34.79 31.35
C LYS A 3 -17.74 34.85 29.82
N LEU A 4 -17.14 35.94 29.32
CA LEU A 4 -16.81 36.12 27.91
C LEU A 4 -15.59 35.28 27.51
N GLU A 5 -14.61 35.17 28.41
CA GLU A 5 -13.41 34.32 28.21
C GLU A 5 -13.75 32.82 28.17
N THR A 6 -14.82 32.38 28.85
CA THR A 6 -15.24 30.96 28.80
C THR A 6 -16.02 30.64 27.53
N GLU A 7 -16.84 31.57 27.02
CA GLU A 7 -17.56 31.40 25.74
C GLU A 7 -16.60 31.39 24.54
N GLU A 8 -15.61 32.28 24.49
CA GLU A 8 -14.60 32.30 23.41
C GLU A 8 -13.74 31.02 23.38
N VAL A 9 -13.34 30.50 24.55
CA VAL A 9 -12.58 29.24 24.64
C VAL A 9 -13.41 28.04 24.19
N ILE A 10 -14.73 28.03 24.46
CA ILE A 10 -15.63 26.95 24.01
C ILE A 10 -15.80 27.00 22.49
N ASP A 11 -15.99 28.19 21.89
CA ASP A 11 -16.09 28.37 20.44
C ASP A 11 -14.79 28.03 19.69
N GLU A 12 -13.63 28.30 20.30
CA GLU A 12 -12.32 27.94 19.74
C GLU A 12 -12.11 26.41 19.76
N ILE A 13 -12.48 25.73 20.85
CA ILE A 13 -12.45 24.26 20.96
C ILE A 13 -13.44 23.61 19.98
N GLU A 14 -14.62 24.19 19.80
CA GLU A 14 -15.64 23.68 18.87
C GLU A 14 -15.20 23.84 17.40
N ASN A 15 -14.59 24.97 17.04
CA ASN A 15 -13.96 25.17 15.73
C ASN A 15 -12.79 24.20 15.48
N ILE A 16 -11.94 23.95 16.48
CA ILE A 16 -10.85 22.97 16.37
C ILE A 16 -11.41 21.56 16.19
N ARG A 17 -12.49 21.18 16.89
CA ARG A 17 -13.14 19.87 16.72
C ARG A 17 -13.72 19.68 15.32
N MET A 18 -14.39 20.69 14.77
CA MET A 18 -14.85 20.65 13.38
C MET A 18 -13.68 20.54 12.38
N SER A 19 -12.57 21.25 12.65
CA SER A 19 -11.36 21.22 11.83
C SER A 19 -10.65 19.85 11.84
N LEU A 20 -10.41 19.27 13.03
CA LEU A 20 -9.74 17.96 13.17
C LEU A 20 -10.58 16.81 12.60
N GLY A 21 -11.90 16.84 12.78
CA GLY A 21 -12.81 15.87 12.17
C GLY A 21 -12.72 15.89 10.64
N SER A 22 -12.70 17.10 10.05
CA SER A 22 -12.61 17.27 8.60
C SER A 22 -11.27 16.76 8.01
N HIS A 23 -10.16 16.93 8.74
CA HIS A 23 -8.85 16.46 8.29
C HIS A 23 -8.71 14.94 8.36
N LEU A 24 -9.27 14.30 9.40
CA LEU A 24 -9.32 12.83 9.51
C LEU A 24 -10.21 12.19 8.43
N GLU A 25 -11.30 12.86 8.04
CA GLU A 25 -12.17 12.40 6.96
C GLU A 25 -11.42 12.40 5.61
N GLU A 26 -10.57 13.40 5.39
CA GLU A 26 -9.71 13.45 4.21
C GLU A 26 -8.68 12.31 4.19
N LEU A 27 -8.04 12.02 5.33
CA LEU A 27 -7.12 10.88 5.47
C LEU A 27 -7.83 9.56 5.13
N ARG A 28 -9.02 9.32 5.70
CA ARG A 28 -9.80 8.10 5.44
C ARG A 28 -10.08 7.94 3.95
N ARG A 29 -10.55 9.02 3.30
CA ARG A 29 -10.88 8.99 1.87
C ARG A 29 -9.65 8.67 1.02
N ARG A 30 -8.50 9.27 1.33
CA ARG A 30 -7.21 9.02 0.64
C ARG A 30 -6.73 7.58 0.82
N VAL A 31 -6.81 7.05 2.04
CA VAL A 31 -6.44 5.65 2.34
C VAL A 31 -7.31 4.69 1.55
N VAL A 32 -8.62 4.92 1.47
CA VAL A 32 -9.53 4.09 0.67
C VAL A 32 -9.13 4.09 -0.81
N TYR A 33 -8.81 5.25 -1.39
CA TYR A 33 -8.34 5.30 -2.79
C TYR A 33 -7.00 4.56 -2.99
N SER A 34 -6.06 4.68 -2.06
CA SER A 34 -4.78 3.95 -2.12
C SER A 34 -4.99 2.43 -2.04
N VAL A 35 -5.89 1.97 -1.17
CA VAL A 35 -6.25 0.54 -1.06
C VAL A 35 -6.90 0.05 -2.34
N ILE A 36 -7.84 0.81 -2.92
CA ILE A 36 -8.48 0.46 -4.21
C ILE A 36 -7.41 0.35 -5.32
N ALA A 37 -6.45 1.27 -5.36
CA ALA A 37 -5.36 1.24 -6.34
C ALA A 37 -4.49 -0.02 -6.18
N ILE A 38 -4.12 -0.39 -4.94
CA ILE A 38 -3.37 -1.62 -4.65
C ILE A 38 -4.17 -2.85 -5.08
N VAL A 39 -5.46 -2.92 -4.76
CA VAL A 39 -6.33 -4.05 -5.14
C VAL A 39 -6.44 -4.16 -6.67
N PHE A 40 -6.58 -3.04 -7.37
CA PHE A 40 -6.60 -3.01 -8.82
C PHE A 40 -5.28 -3.54 -9.42
N CYS A 41 -4.14 -3.02 -8.95
CA CYS A 41 -2.82 -3.51 -9.34
C CYS A 41 -2.65 -5.01 -9.01
N PHE A 42 -3.17 -5.47 -7.88
CA PHE A 42 -3.11 -6.88 -7.47
C PHE A 42 -3.87 -7.79 -8.43
N VAL A 43 -5.10 -7.39 -8.82
CA VAL A 43 -5.89 -8.12 -9.82
C VAL A 43 -5.14 -8.19 -11.15
N VAL A 44 -4.52 -7.10 -11.59
CA VAL A 44 -3.69 -7.09 -12.81
C VAL A 44 -2.50 -8.05 -12.64
N CYS A 45 -1.71 -7.95 -11.57
CA CYS A 45 -0.57 -8.84 -11.31
C CYS A 45 -0.97 -10.32 -11.23
N TRP A 46 -2.19 -10.64 -10.76
CA TRP A 46 -2.69 -12.01 -10.68
C TRP A 46 -2.81 -12.69 -12.05
N PHE A 47 -3.16 -11.94 -13.10
CA PHE A 47 -3.18 -12.46 -14.47
C PHE A 47 -1.76 -12.78 -14.96
N PHE A 48 -0.76 -12.00 -14.55
CA PHE A 48 0.65 -12.15 -14.94
C PHE A 48 1.50 -12.96 -13.93
N LYS A 49 0.87 -13.69 -12.99
CA LYS A 49 1.56 -14.39 -11.88
C LYS A 49 2.66 -15.35 -12.31
N VAL A 50 2.49 -16.03 -13.46
CA VAL A 50 3.47 -16.99 -13.98
C VAL A 50 4.73 -16.28 -14.46
N GLN A 51 4.59 -15.17 -15.19
CA GLN A 51 5.75 -14.41 -15.68
C GLN A 51 6.51 -13.76 -14.52
N ILE A 52 5.80 -13.21 -13.53
CA ILE A 52 6.43 -12.62 -12.34
C ILE A 52 7.21 -13.69 -11.57
N LEU A 53 6.64 -14.89 -11.40
CA LEU A 53 7.32 -16.00 -10.72
C LEU A 53 8.55 -16.48 -11.49
N ASP A 54 8.46 -16.59 -12.82
CA ASP A 54 9.59 -17.06 -13.62
C ASP A 54 10.73 -16.04 -13.62
N MET A 55 10.42 -14.74 -13.63
CA MET A 55 11.39 -13.66 -13.45
C MET A 55 12.06 -13.73 -12.06
N ALA A 56 11.30 -13.99 -11.00
CA ALA A 56 11.84 -14.16 -9.65
C ALA A 56 12.71 -15.42 -9.49
N LYS A 57 12.40 -16.50 -10.21
CA LYS A 57 13.18 -17.75 -10.19
C LYS A 57 14.44 -17.69 -11.05
N ASN A 58 14.51 -16.79 -12.02
CA ASN A 58 15.62 -16.67 -12.96
C ASN A 58 17.03 -16.61 -12.31
N PRO A 59 17.30 -15.78 -11.28
CA PRO A 59 18.61 -15.76 -10.63
C PRO A 59 18.97 -17.08 -9.96
N HIS A 60 17.98 -17.80 -9.40
CA HIS A 60 18.19 -19.11 -8.81
C HIS A 60 18.53 -20.16 -9.88
N LYS A 61 17.82 -20.14 -11.02
CA LYS A 61 18.11 -21.01 -12.15
C LYS A 61 19.54 -20.80 -12.65
N PHE A 62 19.95 -19.54 -12.82
CA PHE A 62 21.31 -19.20 -13.25
C PHE A 62 22.38 -19.69 -12.27
N ALA A 63 22.16 -19.54 -10.97
CA ALA A 63 23.09 -20.01 -9.95
C ALA A 63 23.21 -21.55 -9.91
N MET A 64 22.09 -22.27 -10.06
CA MET A 64 22.07 -23.74 -10.06
C MET A 64 22.75 -24.34 -11.29
N ILE A 65 22.49 -23.78 -12.48
CA ILE A 65 23.18 -24.19 -13.73
C ILE A 65 24.69 -24.00 -13.58
N LYS A 66 25.13 -22.87 -13.00
CA LYS A 66 26.56 -22.59 -12.79
C LYS A 66 27.22 -23.55 -11.79
N ALA A 67 26.44 -24.14 -10.88
CA ALA A 67 26.88 -25.12 -9.91
C ALA A 67 26.72 -26.58 -10.39
N GLY A 68 26.21 -26.81 -11.61
CA GLY A 68 25.99 -28.16 -12.16
C GLY A 68 24.89 -28.95 -11.46
N LEU A 69 23.99 -28.28 -10.72
CA LEU A 69 22.92 -28.90 -9.93
C LEU A 69 21.57 -28.79 -10.66
N SER A 70 20.63 -29.66 -10.30
CA SER A 70 19.28 -29.64 -10.84
C SER A 70 18.59 -28.30 -10.57
N THR A 71 18.01 -27.73 -11.62
CA THR A 71 17.36 -26.41 -11.61
C THR A 71 15.88 -26.48 -11.21
N GLU A 72 15.39 -27.68 -10.90
CA GLU A 72 13.99 -27.88 -10.53
C GLU A 72 13.72 -27.43 -9.10
N LEU A 73 12.99 -26.31 -8.99
CA LEU A 73 12.34 -25.94 -7.74
C LEU A 73 11.18 -26.93 -7.51
N GLN A 74 11.43 -27.98 -6.72
CA GLN A 74 10.37 -28.89 -6.30
C GLN A 74 9.39 -28.15 -5.39
N VAL A 75 8.15 -28.02 -5.84
CA VAL A 75 7.07 -27.50 -5.02
C VAL A 75 6.64 -28.65 -4.11
N LEU A 76 6.98 -28.57 -2.82
CA LEU A 76 6.77 -29.66 -1.86
C LEU A 76 5.27 -29.90 -1.60
N SER A 77 4.42 -28.88 -1.82
CA SER A 77 2.96 -28.99 -1.75
C SER A 77 2.25 -27.96 -2.63
N TYR A 78 1.10 -28.33 -3.21
CA TYR A 78 0.25 -27.42 -3.98
C TYR A 78 -0.12 -26.15 -3.19
N GLN A 79 -0.27 -26.27 -1.87
CA GLN A 79 -0.61 -25.16 -0.97
C GLN A 79 0.54 -24.15 -0.84
N GLU A 80 1.80 -24.61 -0.84
CA GLU A 80 2.97 -23.73 -0.83
C GLU A 80 3.10 -22.93 -2.13
N GLY A 81 2.80 -23.58 -3.26
CA GLY A 81 2.77 -22.93 -4.57
C GLY A 81 1.76 -21.79 -4.62
N PHE A 82 0.53 -22.03 -4.16
CA PHE A 82 -0.51 -21.00 -4.07
C PHE A 82 -0.10 -19.82 -3.19
N TYR A 83 0.45 -20.10 -2.00
CA TYR A 83 0.88 -19.07 -1.07
C TYR A 83 2.05 -18.24 -1.61
N ALA A 84 2.97 -18.86 -2.34
CA ALA A 84 4.05 -18.17 -3.04
C ALA A 84 3.51 -17.21 -4.11
N TYR A 85 2.54 -17.64 -4.94
CA TYR A 85 1.91 -16.76 -5.92
C TYR A 85 1.20 -15.57 -5.28
N MET A 86 0.45 -15.80 -4.19
CA MET A 86 -0.24 -14.75 -3.45
C MET A 86 0.73 -13.70 -2.91
N LYS A 87 1.79 -14.15 -2.20
CA LYS A 87 2.83 -13.25 -1.67
C LYS A 87 3.53 -12.46 -2.76
N LEU A 88 3.88 -13.13 -3.85
CA LEU A 88 4.60 -12.51 -4.95
C LEU A 88 3.74 -11.45 -5.63
N CYS A 89 2.49 -11.78 -5.98
CA CYS A 89 1.56 -10.82 -6.59
C CYS A 89 1.29 -9.63 -5.65
N PHE A 90 1.18 -9.87 -4.35
CA PHE A 90 0.98 -8.80 -3.36
C PHE A 90 2.16 -7.83 -3.34
N ILE A 91 3.39 -8.33 -3.19
CA ILE A 91 4.60 -7.51 -3.18
C ILE A 91 4.75 -6.73 -4.49
N THR A 92 4.58 -7.40 -5.63
CA THR A 92 4.69 -6.75 -6.95
C THR A 92 3.59 -5.71 -7.17
N SER A 93 2.36 -5.98 -6.74
CA SER A 93 1.25 -5.01 -6.87
C SER A 93 1.46 -3.74 -6.06
N VAL A 94 2.00 -3.87 -4.83
CA VAL A 94 2.35 -2.71 -4.00
C VAL A 94 3.47 -1.91 -4.64
N PHE A 95 4.44 -2.57 -5.26
CA PHE A 95 5.51 -1.92 -6.01
C PHE A 95 4.96 -1.11 -7.21
N PHE A 96 4.00 -1.66 -7.96
CA PHE A 96 3.34 -0.92 -9.05
C PHE A 96 2.38 0.19 -8.56
N ALA A 97 1.76 0.01 -7.39
CA ALA A 97 0.86 1.00 -6.78
C ALA A 97 1.63 2.14 -6.07
N TYR A 98 2.92 1.97 -5.81
CA TYR A 98 3.81 2.95 -5.17
C TYR A 98 3.65 4.41 -5.63
N PRO A 99 3.65 4.75 -6.94
CA PRO A 99 3.48 6.13 -7.39
C PRO A 99 2.15 6.75 -6.93
N ILE A 100 1.07 5.96 -6.91
CA ILE A 100 -0.25 6.42 -6.46
C ILE A 100 -0.24 6.61 -4.95
N ILE A 101 0.34 5.67 -4.20
CA ILE A 101 0.45 5.73 -2.74
C ILE A 101 1.21 7.00 -2.32
N ILE A 102 2.35 7.28 -2.95
CA ILE A 102 3.13 8.48 -2.68
C ILE A 102 2.36 9.75 -3.00
N TYR A 103 1.68 9.80 -4.15
CA TYR A 103 0.88 10.96 -4.52
C TYR A 103 -0.19 11.26 -3.47
N GLN A 104 -0.89 10.23 -3.00
CA GLN A 104 -1.93 10.36 -1.97
C GLN A 104 -1.37 10.81 -0.62
N ILE A 105 -0.19 10.29 -0.23
CA ILE A 105 0.51 10.69 0.99
C ILE A 105 0.99 12.15 0.89
N TRP A 106 1.61 12.52 -0.23
CA TRP A 106 2.15 13.88 -0.39
C TRP A 106 1.06 14.93 -0.36
N GLN A 107 -0.08 14.64 -1.00
CA GLN A 107 -1.21 15.56 -0.98
C GLN A 107 -1.83 15.66 0.43
N PHE A 108 -1.84 14.59 1.24
CA PHE A 108 -2.19 14.68 2.68
C PHE A 108 -1.22 15.59 3.46
N VAL A 109 0.10 15.41 3.28
CA VAL A 109 1.13 16.22 3.94
C VAL A 109 1.02 17.70 3.53
N SER A 110 0.75 17.98 2.25
CA SER A 110 0.59 19.36 1.76
C SER A 110 -0.59 20.08 2.42
N VAL A 111 -1.73 19.41 2.60
CA VAL A 111 -2.89 20.02 3.24
C VAL A 111 -2.63 20.31 4.72
N GLY A 112 -1.83 19.48 5.40
CA GLY A 112 -1.46 19.69 6.80
C GLY A 112 -0.41 20.76 7.06
N LEU A 113 0.29 21.26 6.01
CA LEU A 113 1.35 22.29 6.16
C LEU A 113 0.94 23.67 5.63
N TYR A 114 -0.01 23.74 4.69
CA TYR A 114 -0.44 24.99 4.04
C TYR A 114 -1.73 25.60 4.62
N LYS A 115 -2.25 25.05 5.71
CA LYS A 115 -3.35 25.63 6.50
C LYS A 115 -2.94 25.80 7.95
#